data_AF-A0A4U6UMP7-F1
#
_entry.id   AF-A0A4U6UMP7-F1
#
_cell.length_a   1.000
_cell.length_b   1.000
_cell.length_c   1.000
_cell.angle_alpha   90.00
_cell.angle_beta   90.00
_cell.angle_gamma   90.00
#
_symmetry.space_group_name_H-M   'P 1'
#
loop_
_entity.id
_entity.type
_entity.pdbx_description
1 polymer ?
#
loop_
_entity_poly.entity_id
_entity_poly.type
_entity_poly.pdbx_seq_one_letter_code
_entity_poly.pdbx_strand_id
1 'polypeptide(L)'
;MEPAAGGGHQARRRPAGLIGLHALLCLSLLLNALLLAHHFLPPSRLLEHDGGGSSGCGLSWALRAAREAEAAAAVDCSGHGQVFLDGVAGEDGRPGCECNACFAGPDCSLRTPDCTADANR
;
A
#
# COMPACT_ATOMS: atom_id res chain seq x y z
N MET A 1 -83.16 -12.42 -17.51
CA MET A 1 -82.49 -13.21 -16.46
C MET A 1 -81.00 -12.84 -16.43
N GLU A 2 -80.64 -11.59 -16.06
CA GLU A 2 -79.23 -11.32 -15.69
C GLU A 2 -78.85 -12.17 -14.45
N PRO A 3 -77.58 -12.61 -14.25
CA PRO A 3 -76.42 -11.71 -14.30
C PRO A 3 -75.16 -12.19 -15.08
N ALA A 4 -74.55 -11.24 -15.76
CA ALA A 4 -73.25 -10.62 -15.49
C ALA A 4 -72.01 -11.46 -15.06
N ALA A 5 -70.93 -11.13 -15.79
CA ALA A 5 -69.58 -10.79 -15.30
C ALA A 5 -68.59 -11.92 -14.91
N GLY A 6 -67.62 -12.11 -15.82
CA GLY A 6 -66.26 -11.64 -15.57
C GLY A 6 -65.42 -12.39 -14.53
N GLY A 7 -64.70 -13.42 -14.97
CA GLY A 7 -63.59 -14.03 -14.22
C GLY A 7 -62.26 -13.81 -14.94
N GLY A 8 -61.65 -12.66 -14.72
CA GLY A 8 -60.40 -12.28 -15.38
C GLY A 8 -59.22 -13.18 -15.00
N HIS A 9 -58.44 -13.59 -16.01
CA HIS A 9 -57.04 -13.92 -15.84
C HIS A 9 -56.27 -12.65 -15.46
N GLN A 10 -56.36 -12.26 -14.19
CA GLN A 10 -55.55 -11.18 -13.66
C GLN A 10 -54.17 -11.76 -13.36
N ALA A 11 -53.33 -11.75 -14.40
CA ALA A 11 -51.89 -11.82 -14.28
C ALA A 11 -51.48 -11.03 -13.05
N ARG A 12 -50.89 -11.72 -12.06
CA ARG A 12 -50.41 -11.13 -10.82
C ARG A 12 -49.24 -10.22 -11.16
N ARG A 13 -49.55 -9.01 -11.64
CA ARG A 13 -48.63 -7.89 -11.82
C ARG A 13 -48.20 -7.47 -10.43
N ARG A 14 -47.24 -8.21 -9.85
CA ARG A 14 -46.41 -7.67 -8.79
C ARG A 14 -45.80 -6.36 -9.32
N PRO A 15 -45.60 -5.31 -8.51
CA PRO A 15 -45.04 -4.06 -8.99
C PRO A 15 -43.66 -4.36 -9.59
N ALA A 16 -43.60 -4.44 -10.92
CA ALA A 16 -42.43 -4.87 -11.66
C ALA A 16 -41.22 -3.97 -11.33
N GLY A 17 -41.49 -2.73 -10.92
CA GLY A 17 -40.49 -1.78 -10.43
C GLY A 17 -39.85 -2.18 -9.09
N LEU A 18 -40.59 -2.71 -8.12
CA LEU A 18 -40.03 -3.07 -6.81
C LEU A 18 -39.15 -4.34 -6.91
N ILE A 19 -39.60 -5.31 -7.71
CA ILE A 19 -38.84 -6.54 -7.97
C ILE A 19 -37.61 -6.24 -8.83
N GLY A 20 -37.76 -5.39 -9.85
CA GLY A 20 -36.65 -4.95 -10.69
C GLY A 20 -35.59 -4.18 -9.90
N LEU A 21 -36.00 -3.24 -9.04
CA LEU A 21 -35.08 -2.48 -8.19
C LEU A 21 -34.35 -3.40 -7.19
N HIS A 22 -35.07 -4.33 -6.56
CA HIS A 22 -34.47 -5.29 -5.64
C HIS A 22 -33.48 -6.21 -6.36
N ALA A 23 -33.78 -6.65 -7.58
CA ALA A 23 -32.88 -7.46 -8.39
C ALA A 23 -31.61 -6.68 -8.78
N LEU A 24 -31.74 -5.41 -9.16
CA LEU A 24 -30.60 -4.53 -9.48
C LEU A 24 -29.71 -4.26 -8.27
N LEU A 25 -30.31 -4.00 -7.10
CA LEU A 25 -29.58 -3.83 -5.84
C LEU A 25 -28.82 -5.11 -5.46
N CYS A 26 -29.47 -6.27 -5.53
CA CYS A 26 -28.81 -7.55 -5.26
C CYS A 26 -27.66 -7.82 -6.24
N LEU A 27 -27.86 -7.55 -7.53
CA LEU A 27 -26.82 -7.76 -8.54
C LEU A 27 -25.62 -6.81 -8.31
N SER A 28 -25.89 -5.54 -7.99
CA SER A 28 -24.84 -4.57 -7.67
C SER A 28 -24.06 -4.99 -6.41
N LEU A 29 -24.74 -5.36 -5.33
CA LEU A 29 -24.10 -5.83 -4.10
C LEU A 29 -23.29 -7.10 -4.34
N LEU A 30 -23.81 -8.05 -5.11
CA LEU A 30 -23.11 -9.28 -5.46
C LEU A 30 -21.86 -9.01 -6.31
N LEU A 31 -21.97 -8.16 -7.33
CA LEU A 31 -20.83 -7.79 -8.18
C LEU A 31 -19.73 -7.08 -7.40
N ASN A 32 -20.11 -6.13 -6.53
CA ASN A 32 -19.14 -5.45 -5.66
C ASN A 32 -18.51 -6.45 -4.67
N ALA A 33 -19.30 -7.32 -4.04
CA ALA A 33 -18.77 -8.35 -3.13
C ALA A 33 -17.80 -9.30 -3.84
N LEU A 34 -18.09 -9.71 -5.08
CA LEU A 34 -17.20 -10.54 -5.90
C LEU A 34 -15.93 -9.77 -6.31
N LEU A 35 -16.05 -8.48 -6.64
CA LEU A 35 -14.90 -7.65 -6.98
C LEU A 35 -13.99 -7.43 -5.76
N LEU A 36 -14.57 -7.13 -4.59
CA LEU A 36 -13.85 -7.06 -3.33
C LEU A 36 -13.22 -8.41 -3.00
N ALA A 37 -13.96 -9.52 -3.10
CA ALA A 37 -13.42 -10.84 -2.85
C ALA A 37 -12.28 -11.16 -3.81
N HIS A 38 -12.35 -10.81 -5.09
CA HIS A 38 -11.25 -11.03 -6.04
C HIS A 38 -10.05 -10.11 -5.77
N HIS A 39 -10.28 -8.89 -5.27
CA HIS A 39 -9.22 -7.95 -4.93
C HIS A 39 -8.52 -8.33 -3.62
N PHE A 40 -9.27 -8.76 -2.61
CA PHE A 40 -8.75 -9.11 -1.28
C PHE A 40 -8.37 -10.60 -1.15
N LEU A 41 -9.00 -11.49 -1.93
CA LEU A 41 -8.63 -12.90 -2.08
C LEU A 41 -8.19 -13.14 -3.54
N PRO A 42 -6.97 -12.72 -3.92
CA PRO A 42 -6.40 -13.19 -5.17
C PRO A 42 -6.27 -14.73 -5.12
N PRO A 43 -6.35 -15.43 -6.27
CA PRO A 43 -6.34 -16.90 -6.35
C PRO A 43 -5.03 -17.57 -5.87
N SER A 44 -4.04 -16.79 -5.42
CA SER A 44 -2.74 -17.27 -4.95
C SER A 44 -2.75 -17.85 -3.53
N ARG A 45 -3.84 -17.75 -2.76
CA ARG A 45 -3.88 -18.25 -1.36
C ARG A 45 -4.39 -19.69 -1.19
N LEU A 46 -4.86 -20.35 -2.25
CA LEU A 46 -5.40 -21.72 -2.19
C LEU A 46 -4.41 -22.81 -2.59
N LEU A 47 -3.21 -22.46 -3.07
CA LEU A 47 -2.12 -23.39 -3.38
C LEU A 47 -0.78 -22.82 -2.91
N GLU A 48 -0.61 -22.66 -1.60
CA GLU A 48 0.72 -22.48 -1.01
C GLU A 48 0.77 -23.19 0.35
N HIS A 49 0.94 -24.52 0.29
CA HIS A 49 1.76 -25.22 1.26
C HIS A 49 3.20 -25.10 0.75
N ASP A 50 4.03 -24.45 1.58
CA ASP A 50 5.47 -24.25 1.46
C ASP A 50 6.03 -23.42 0.29
N GLY A 51 6.67 -22.30 0.65
CA GLY A 51 7.89 -21.85 -0.02
C GLY A 51 7.80 -20.55 -0.83
N GLY A 52 7.90 -19.42 -0.11
CA GLY A 52 8.42 -18.13 -0.55
C GLY A 52 8.50 -17.82 -2.06
N GLY A 53 7.60 -16.97 -2.56
CA GLY A 53 7.76 -16.40 -3.90
C GLY A 53 6.62 -15.51 -4.37
N SER A 54 6.82 -14.20 -4.23
CA SER A 54 6.32 -13.11 -5.10
C SER A 54 5.39 -13.46 -6.28
N SER A 55 4.22 -12.81 -6.34
CA SER A 55 3.47 -12.47 -7.57
C SER A 55 2.74 -11.15 -7.30
N GLY A 56 2.94 -9.99 -7.94
CA GLY A 56 3.28 -9.65 -9.34
C GLY A 56 2.05 -8.86 -9.87
N CYS A 57 2.04 -7.57 -10.22
CA CYS A 57 3.04 -6.69 -10.84
C CYS A 57 2.84 -5.24 -10.35
N GLY A 58 3.93 -4.50 -10.12
CA GLY A 58 3.89 -3.05 -9.94
C GLY A 58 5.05 -2.49 -9.11
N LEU A 59 5.54 -3.28 -8.14
CA LEU A 59 6.49 -2.77 -7.16
C LEU A 59 7.77 -3.61 -7.03
N SER A 60 8.11 -4.56 -7.92
CA SER A 60 9.33 -5.38 -7.70
C SER A 60 10.62 -4.55 -7.72
N TRP A 61 10.74 -3.59 -8.65
CA TRP A 61 11.85 -2.65 -8.70
C TRP A 61 11.75 -1.60 -7.60
N ALA A 62 10.55 -1.03 -7.41
CA ALA A 62 10.30 0.04 -6.45
C ALA A 62 10.48 -0.44 -5.01
N LEU A 63 10.10 -1.68 -4.71
CA LEU A 63 10.28 -2.31 -3.42
C LEU A 63 11.76 -2.56 -3.12
N ARG A 64 12.57 -2.88 -4.14
CA ARG A 64 14.02 -2.97 -3.95
C ARG A 64 14.60 -1.60 -3.61
N ALA A 65 14.28 -0.58 -4.41
CA ALA A 65 14.70 0.80 -4.17
C ALA A 65 14.23 1.32 -2.80
N ALA A 66 12.99 1.05 -2.42
CA ALA A 66 12.42 1.45 -1.13
C ALA A 66 13.14 0.77 0.03
N ARG A 67 13.42 -0.54 -0.05
CA ARG A 67 14.18 -1.24 0.99
C ARG A 67 15.60 -0.69 1.15
N GLU A 68 16.26 -0.35 0.04
CA GLU A 68 17.59 0.26 0.09
C GLU A 68 17.52 1.65 0.76
N ALA A 69 16.55 2.48 0.38
CA ALA A 69 16.34 3.79 0.99
C ALA A 69 15.98 3.71 2.49
N GLU A 70 15.10 2.79 2.87
CA GLU A 70 14.72 2.53 4.26
C GLU A 70 15.92 2.01 5.08
N ALA A 71 16.75 1.13 4.50
CA ALA A 71 17.95 0.63 5.16
C ALA A 71 18.99 1.74 5.40
N ALA A 72 19.19 2.65 4.43
CA ALA A 72 20.05 3.81 4.61
C ALA A 72 19.51 4.76 5.69
N ALA A 73 18.21 5.07 5.66
CA ALA A 73 17.56 5.94 6.65
C ALA A 73 17.52 5.34 8.06
N ALA A 74 17.61 4.01 8.20
CA ALA A 74 17.64 3.32 9.49
C ALA A 74 19.02 3.31 10.16
N VAL A 75 20.08 3.76 9.48
CA VAL A 75 21.41 3.88 10.08
C VAL A 75 21.38 4.93 11.17
N ASP A 76 21.87 4.59 12.36
CA ASP A 76 21.99 5.52 13.47
C ASP A 76 23.26 6.36 13.34
N CYS A 77 23.08 7.64 13.00
CA CYS A 77 24.13 8.66 12.96
C CYS A 77 24.06 9.58 14.19
N SER A 78 23.69 9.03 15.36
CA SER A 78 23.63 9.73 16.66
C SER A 78 22.70 10.96 16.68
N GLY A 79 21.77 11.06 15.72
CA GLY A 79 20.94 12.25 15.51
C GLY A 79 21.70 13.49 14.99
N HIS A 80 22.97 13.33 14.61
CA HIS A 80 23.86 14.40 14.14
C HIS A 80 24.33 14.21 12.70
N GLY A 81 23.71 13.30 11.97
CA GLY A 81 23.95 13.07 10.55
C GLY A 81 22.88 12.20 9.92
N GLN A 82 23.11 11.82 8.67
CA GLN A 82 22.23 10.97 7.88
C GLN A 82 23.03 10.21 6.84
N VAL A 83 22.52 9.06 6.38
CA VAL A 83 23.14 8.29 5.28
C VAL A 83 22.29 8.47 4.03
N PHE A 84 22.96 8.75 2.91
CA PHE A 84 22.34 8.81 1.60
C PHE A 84 22.79 7.66 0.71
N LEU A 85 21.91 7.21 -0.19
CA LEU A 85 22.21 6.10 -1.12
C LEU A 85 23.37 6.41 -2.07
N ASP A 86 23.51 7.68 -2.42
CA ASP A 86 24.55 8.26 -3.27
C ASP A 86 25.70 8.90 -2.47
N GLY A 87 25.72 8.70 -1.15
CA GLY A 87 26.78 9.18 -0.27
C GLY A 87 28.13 8.54 -0.59
N VAL A 88 29.20 9.15 -0.08
CA VAL A 88 30.56 8.65 -0.30
C VAL A 88 30.71 7.27 0.36
N ALA A 89 31.03 6.27 -0.47
CA ALA A 89 31.24 4.91 -0.01
C ALA A 89 32.53 4.79 0.83
N GLY A 90 32.43 4.17 1.99
CA GLY A 90 33.56 3.77 2.82
C GLY A 90 34.31 2.56 2.25
N GLU A 91 35.26 2.04 3.02
CA GLU A 91 36.07 0.86 2.63
C GLU A 91 35.23 -0.40 2.41
N ASP A 92 34.07 -0.49 3.05
CA ASP A 92 33.10 -1.59 2.92
C ASP A 92 32.17 -1.43 1.71
N GLY A 93 32.35 -0.36 0.92
CA GLY A 93 31.53 -0.04 -0.25
C GLY A 93 30.13 0.47 0.08
N ARG A 94 29.84 0.75 1.37
CA ARG A 94 28.56 1.32 1.81
C ARG A 94 28.73 2.81 2.11
N PRO A 95 27.73 3.65 1.85
CA PRO A 95 27.78 5.05 2.23
C PRO A 95 27.80 5.19 3.75
N GLY A 96 28.70 6.05 4.25
CA GLY A 96 28.80 6.39 5.67
C GLY A 96 27.84 7.49 6.09
N CYS A 97 27.84 7.83 7.38
CA CYS A 97 27.12 8.99 7.89
C CYS A 97 27.72 10.30 7.35
N GLU A 98 26.88 11.12 6.74
CA GLU A 98 27.19 12.52 6.46
C GLU A 98 26.77 13.37 7.66
N CYS A 99 27.75 13.93 8.35
CA CYS A 99 27.54 14.66 9.60
C CYS A 99 27.15 16.12 9.37
N ASN A 100 26.31 16.61 10.28
CA ASN A 100 26.01 18.04 10.42
C ASN A 100 27.26 18.82 10.80
N ALA A 101 27.25 20.14 10.55
CA ALA A 101 28.33 21.03 10.94
C ALA A 101 28.69 20.86 12.43
N CYS A 102 30.00 20.85 12.72
CA CYS A 102 30.59 20.63 14.05
C CYS A 102 30.49 19.20 14.61
N PHE A 103 30.06 18.21 13.84
CA PHE A 103 30.06 16.80 14.22
C PHE A 103 30.96 15.97 13.30
N ALA A 104 31.55 14.91 13.85
CA ALA A 104 32.51 14.04 13.18
C ALA A 104 32.45 12.61 13.74
N GLY A 105 33.30 11.74 13.19
CA GLY A 105 33.31 10.32 13.53
C GLY A 105 32.42 9.49 12.62
N PRO A 106 32.51 8.14 12.71
CA PRO A 106 31.78 7.23 11.82
C PRO A 106 30.26 7.30 11.99
N ASP A 107 29.78 7.71 13.17
CA ASP A 107 28.38 7.82 13.56
C ASP A 107 27.97 9.26 13.93
N CYS A 108 28.80 10.25 13.61
CA CYS A 108 28.59 11.67 13.95
C CYS A 108 28.46 11.99 15.45
N SER A 109 28.89 11.10 16.34
CA SER A 109 28.83 11.31 17.79
C SER A 109 29.88 12.30 18.32
N LEU A 110 30.97 12.52 17.58
CA LEU A 110 32.10 13.31 18.05
C LEU A 110 31.88 14.79 17.75
N ARG A 111 31.79 15.60 18.81
CA ARG A 111 31.69 17.05 18.67
C ARG A 111 33.06 17.67 18.43
N THR A 112 33.17 18.52 17.41
CA THR A 112 34.40 19.25 17.11
C THR A 112 34.59 20.39 18.11
N PRO A 113 35.69 20.42 18.88
CA PRO A 113 35.97 21.51 19.81
C PRO A 113 36.19 22.83 19.07
N ASP A 114 35.81 23.94 19.68
CA ASP A 114 35.96 25.30 19.14
C ASP A 114 35.37 25.52 17.72
N CYS A 115 34.38 24.70 17.34
CA CYS A 115 33.66 24.86 16.09
C CYS A 115 32.62 25.99 16.20
N THR A 116 32.65 26.91 15.23
CA THR A 116 31.68 28.01 15.16
C THR A 116 30.38 27.49 14.54
N ALA A 117 29.26 27.74 15.22
CA ALA A 117 27.95 27.40 14.66
C ALA A 117 27.68 28.23 13.39
N ASP A 118 27.36 27.56 12.30
CA ASP A 118 26.90 28.20 11.06
C ASP A 118 25.37 28.23 11.04
N ALA A 119 24.81 29.42 10.99
CA ALA A 119 23.37 29.67 10.92
C ALA A 119 23.03 30.65 9.78
N ASN A 120 23.93 30.80 8.81
CA ASN A 120 23.65 31.59 7.62
C ASN A 120 22.66 30.84 6.73
N ARG A 121 21.47 31.42 6.56
CA ARG A 121 20.36 30.84 5.79
C ARG A 121 20.27 31.45 4.40
#